data_AF-A0A383CLW5-F1
#
_entry.id   AF-A0A383CLW5-F1
#
_cell.length_a   1.000
_cell.length_b   1.000
_cell.length_c   1.000
_cell.angle_alpha   90.00
_cell.angle_beta   90.00
_cell.angle_gamma   90.00
#
_symmetry.space_group_name_H-M   'P 1'
#
loop_
_entity.id
_entity.type
_entity.pdbx_description
1 polymer ?
#
loop_
_entity_poly.entity_id
_entity_poly.type
_entity_poly.pdbx_seq_one_letter_code
_entity_poly.pdbx_strand_id
1 'polypeptide(L)'
;EVPVHKHPDSEETHFLVEGELVAILGDCQFKITSRDCMIAPKGVPHGMKNTSGSVARIIVMFPKINPLREAVENHTVTEKKPNTNVSFRSEMKSFEFAPGINRFDMVGDFLGAESSYFSELTFDSGTSAPNHYHPHHEESMFCLEGKLNAVYAEENNIELNAGDMFTCEPKIRHGVNNPFDGKGTLLAIHCVLNPPPRVECD
;
A
#
# COMPACT_ATOMS: atom_id res chain seq x y z
N GLU A 1 -13.06 -8.98 13.44
CA GLU A 1 -13.71 -7.71 13.04
C GLU A 1 -12.86 -6.57 13.56
N VAL A 2 -12.71 -5.50 12.78
CA VAL A 2 -12.21 -4.20 13.20
C VAL A 2 -13.45 -3.32 13.41
N PRO A 3 -13.86 -3.03 14.66
CA PRO A 3 -15.06 -2.26 14.95
C PRO A 3 -15.00 -0.86 14.34
N VAL A 4 -16.16 -0.25 14.09
CA VAL A 4 -16.22 1.10 13.53
C VAL A 4 -15.56 2.09 14.48
N HIS A 5 -14.59 2.82 13.95
CA HIS A 5 -13.85 3.85 14.66
C HIS A 5 -13.46 4.96 13.70
N LYS A 6 -12.87 6.02 14.24
CA LYS A 6 -12.28 7.10 13.45
C LYS A 6 -10.98 7.58 14.08
N HIS A 7 -10.16 8.21 13.26
CA HIS A 7 -8.92 8.84 13.67
C HIS A 7 -9.05 10.36 13.56
N PRO A 8 -9.30 11.11 14.66
CA PRO A 8 -9.54 12.55 14.60
C PRO A 8 -8.37 13.38 14.08
N ASP A 9 -7.16 12.80 14.02
CA ASP A 9 -5.90 13.49 13.82
C ASP A 9 -4.98 12.86 12.76
N SER A 10 -5.44 11.82 12.07
CA SER A 10 -4.68 11.09 11.04
C SER A 10 -5.63 10.45 10.03
N GLU A 11 -5.19 10.33 8.79
CA GLU A 11 -5.75 9.34 7.86
C GLU A 11 -5.18 7.94 8.16
N GLU A 12 -5.84 6.91 7.63
CA GLU A 12 -5.41 5.51 7.71
C GLU A 12 -5.54 4.85 6.34
N THR A 13 -4.43 4.33 5.81
CA THR A 13 -4.42 3.63 4.52
C THR A 13 -4.41 2.13 4.75
N HIS A 14 -5.29 1.43 4.05
CA HIS A 14 -5.43 -0.02 4.11
C HIS A 14 -5.17 -0.61 2.73
N PHE A 15 -4.36 -1.66 2.68
CA PHE A 15 -4.19 -2.52 1.52
C PHE A 15 -4.57 -3.95 1.90
N LEU A 16 -5.53 -4.55 1.20
CA LEU A 16 -5.95 -5.92 1.45
C LEU A 16 -5.01 -6.88 0.72
N VAL A 17 -4.05 -7.49 1.44
CA VAL A 17 -3.09 -8.44 0.84
C VAL A 17 -3.78 -9.69 0.33
N GLU A 18 -4.70 -10.23 1.12
CA GLU A 18 -5.36 -11.50 0.83
C GLU A 18 -6.78 -11.52 1.41
N GLY A 19 -7.72 -12.12 0.67
CA GLY A 19 -9.05 -12.47 1.15
C GLY A 19 -10.14 -11.52 0.69
N GLU A 20 -11.27 -11.58 1.38
CA GLU A 20 -12.42 -10.70 1.17
C GLU A 20 -12.86 -10.13 2.53
N LEU A 21 -13.12 -8.82 2.56
CA LEU A 21 -13.67 -8.12 3.71
C LEU A 21 -14.90 -7.30 3.30
N VAL A 22 -15.85 -7.16 4.22
CA VAL A 22 -16.85 -6.09 4.18
C VAL A 22 -16.22 -4.87 4.86
N ALA A 23 -15.96 -3.82 4.11
CA ALA A 23 -15.41 -2.56 4.59
C ALA A 23 -16.51 -1.53 4.84
N ILE A 24 -16.27 -0.65 5.80
CA ILE A 24 -17.06 0.53 6.10
C ILE A 24 -16.18 1.76 5.88
N LEU A 25 -16.68 2.74 5.15
CA LEU A 25 -16.07 4.06 5.00
C LEU A 25 -17.15 5.15 4.97
N GLY A 26 -17.16 6.03 5.96
CA GLY A 26 -18.25 6.98 6.16
C GLY A 26 -19.57 6.23 6.34
N ASP A 27 -20.57 6.55 5.53
CA ASP A 27 -21.87 5.89 5.52
C ASP A 27 -21.96 4.72 4.52
N CYS A 28 -20.84 4.35 3.88
CA CYS A 28 -20.78 3.28 2.88
C CYS A 28 -20.38 1.96 3.53
N GLN A 29 -21.10 0.89 3.20
CA GLN A 29 -20.69 -0.50 3.43
C GLN A 29 -20.56 -1.20 2.06
N PHE A 30 -19.44 -1.88 1.84
CA PHE A 30 -19.11 -2.48 0.55
C PHE A 30 -18.09 -3.61 0.73
N LYS A 31 -17.90 -4.43 -0.31
CA LYS A 31 -16.88 -5.48 -0.32
C LYS A 31 -15.57 -4.96 -0.90
N ILE A 32 -14.47 -5.39 -0.31
CA ILE A 32 -13.11 -5.28 -0.85
C ILE A 32 -12.48 -6.68 -0.91
N THR A 33 -11.63 -6.89 -1.91
CA THR A 33 -10.94 -8.15 -2.17
C THR A 33 -9.42 -7.95 -2.24
N SER A 34 -8.66 -9.05 -2.33
CA SER A 34 -7.20 -9.00 -2.47
C SER A 34 -6.76 -7.93 -3.49
N ARG A 35 -5.77 -7.15 -3.07
CA ARG A 35 -5.16 -6.00 -3.75
C ARG A 35 -6.00 -4.72 -3.81
N ASP A 36 -7.20 -4.67 -3.23
CA ASP A 36 -7.92 -3.40 -3.13
C ASP A 36 -7.29 -2.49 -2.06
N CYS A 37 -7.33 -1.18 -2.29
CA CYS A 37 -6.94 -0.16 -1.31
C CYS A 37 -8.15 0.61 -0.80
N MET A 38 -8.15 0.97 0.48
CA MET A 38 -9.08 1.92 1.07
C MET A 38 -8.30 2.91 1.91
N ILE A 39 -8.55 4.20 1.72
CA ILE A 39 -8.07 5.24 2.62
C ILE A 39 -9.24 5.78 3.44
N ALA A 40 -9.06 5.85 4.75
CA ALA A 40 -9.97 6.53 5.63
C ALA A 40 -9.43 7.93 5.90
N PRO A 41 -10.09 9.00 5.40
CA PRO A 41 -9.68 10.36 5.70
C PRO A 41 -9.81 10.66 7.21
N LYS A 42 -9.06 11.66 7.65
CA LYS A 42 -9.09 12.16 9.03
C LYS A 42 -10.53 12.41 9.50
N GLY A 43 -10.88 11.81 10.63
CA GLY A 43 -12.17 11.94 11.30
C GLY A 43 -13.32 11.16 10.66
N VAL A 44 -13.11 10.45 9.55
CA VAL A 44 -14.15 9.66 8.88
C VAL A 44 -14.30 8.30 9.57
N PRO A 45 -15.52 7.89 9.98
CA PRO A 45 -15.76 6.55 10.51
C PRO A 45 -15.43 5.45 9.50
N HIS A 46 -14.74 4.40 9.93
CA HIS A 46 -14.39 3.25 9.10
C HIS A 46 -14.24 1.99 9.96
N GLY A 47 -14.32 0.83 9.32
CA GLY A 47 -14.21 -0.47 9.96
C GLY A 47 -14.18 -1.59 8.95
N MET A 48 -13.91 -2.81 9.40
CA MET A 48 -13.84 -3.98 8.52
C MET A 48 -14.34 -5.24 9.21
N LYS A 49 -15.09 -6.05 8.47
CA LYS A 49 -15.59 -7.34 8.95
C LYS A 49 -15.25 -8.43 7.95
N ASN A 50 -14.62 -9.49 8.45
CA ASN A 50 -14.43 -10.70 7.67
C ASN A 50 -15.67 -11.59 7.84
N THR A 51 -16.46 -11.72 6.77
CA THR A 51 -17.63 -12.61 6.70
C THR A 51 -17.43 -13.76 5.72
N SER A 52 -16.22 -13.92 5.16
CA SER A 52 -15.94 -14.85 4.06
C SER A 52 -15.74 -16.30 4.51
N GLY A 53 -15.48 -16.54 5.80
CA GLY A 53 -15.11 -17.86 6.33
C GLY A 53 -13.66 -18.28 6.01
N SER A 54 -12.89 -17.45 5.30
CA SER A 54 -11.46 -17.66 5.00
C SER A 54 -10.59 -16.58 5.66
N VAL A 55 -9.28 -16.79 5.70
CA VAL A 55 -8.34 -15.80 6.25
C VAL A 55 -8.34 -14.55 5.35
N ALA A 56 -8.25 -13.37 5.98
CA ALA A 56 -7.98 -12.11 5.31
C ALA A 56 -6.79 -11.42 5.99
N ARG A 57 -5.92 -10.79 5.21
CA ARG A 57 -4.69 -10.14 5.67
C ARG A 57 -4.64 -8.71 5.14
N ILE A 58 -4.47 -7.74 6.03
CA ILE A 58 -4.38 -6.31 5.67
C ILE A 58 -3.02 -5.76 6.06
N ILE A 59 -2.49 -4.85 5.24
CA ILE A 59 -1.45 -3.90 5.63
C ILE A 59 -2.15 -2.59 5.95
N VAL A 60 -1.76 -2.00 7.08
CA VAL A 60 -2.28 -0.73 7.57
C VAL A 60 -1.11 0.23 7.71
N MET A 61 -1.28 1.45 7.20
CA MET A 61 -0.30 2.52 7.31
C MET A 61 -0.94 3.76 7.91
N PHE A 62 -0.23 4.33 8.88
CA PHE A 62 -0.53 5.64 9.44
C PHE A 62 0.62 6.59 9.12
N PRO A 63 0.35 7.81 8.64
CA PRO A 63 1.34 8.87 8.46
C PRO A 63 1.74 9.52 9.79
N LYS A 64 1.18 9.06 10.91
CA LYS A 64 1.36 9.61 12.25
C LYS A 64 1.69 8.52 13.25
N ILE A 65 2.71 8.78 14.07
CA ILE A 65 3.02 7.95 15.24
C ILE A 65 1.92 8.15 16.29
N ASN A 66 1.32 7.06 16.77
CA ASN A 66 0.24 7.04 17.78
C ASN A 66 -0.97 7.91 17.37
N PRO A 67 -1.69 7.57 16.29
CA PRO A 67 -2.90 8.27 15.91
C PRO A 67 -3.96 8.14 17.02
N LEU A 68 -4.69 9.21 17.29
CA LEU A 68 -5.83 9.15 18.20
C LEU A 68 -6.91 8.26 17.61
N ARG A 69 -7.57 7.44 18.43
CA ARG A 69 -8.61 6.52 17.99
C ARG A 69 -9.86 6.71 18.84
N GLU A 70 -10.98 6.98 18.18
CA GLU A 70 -12.30 7.09 18.81
C GLU A 70 -13.21 5.99 18.28
N ALA A 71 -13.83 5.21 19.18
CA ALA A 71 -14.90 4.28 18.80
C ALA A 71 -16.13 5.07 18.33
N VAL A 72 -16.84 4.56 17.34
CA VAL A 72 -18.11 5.14 16.86
C VAL A 72 -19.22 4.14 17.12
N GLU A 73 -20.02 4.42 18.14
CA GLU A 73 -21.15 3.57 18.54
C GLU A 73 -22.40 3.86 17.69
N ASN A 74 -23.24 2.83 17.49
CA ASN A 74 -24.51 2.93 16.76
C ASN A 74 -24.37 3.54 15.34
N HIS A 75 -23.21 3.34 14.71
CA HIS A 75 -22.93 3.87 13.37
C HIS A 75 -23.87 3.23 12.33
N THR A 76 -24.52 4.06 11.52
CA THR A 76 -25.43 3.59 10.48
C THR A 76 -24.74 3.63 9.12
N VAL A 77 -24.91 2.56 8.34
CA VAL A 77 -24.30 2.39 7.02
C VAL A 77 -25.35 2.00 5.98
N THR A 78 -25.05 2.28 4.72
CA THR A 78 -25.83 1.86 3.55
C THR A 78 -24.95 1.00 2.65
N GLU A 79 -25.51 -0.07 2.08
CA GLU A 79 -24.82 -0.90 1.09
C GLU A 79 -24.60 -0.11 -0.20
N LYS A 80 -23.40 0.44 -0.36
CA LYS A 80 -22.96 1.21 -1.53
C LYS A 80 -21.45 1.33 -1.53
N LYS A 81 -20.83 1.38 -2.71
CA LYS A 81 -19.42 1.78 -2.85
C LYS A 81 -19.30 3.30 -2.62
N PRO A 82 -18.21 3.77 -1.99
CA PRO A 82 -17.91 5.20 -1.94
C PRO A 82 -17.51 5.71 -3.33
N ASN A 83 -17.69 7.01 -3.57
CA ASN A 83 -17.36 7.64 -4.86
C ASN A 83 -15.85 7.89 -5.05
N THR A 84 -15.08 7.91 -3.96
CA THR A 84 -13.64 8.14 -3.91
C THR A 84 -13.05 7.39 -2.72
N ASN A 85 -11.76 7.54 -2.42
CA ASN A 85 -11.06 6.92 -1.28
C ASN A 85 -10.90 5.39 -1.32
N VAL A 86 -11.27 4.73 -2.43
CA VAL A 86 -11.10 3.28 -2.62
C VAL A 86 -10.63 2.99 -4.04
N SER A 87 -9.56 2.21 -4.15
CA SER A 87 -9.07 1.70 -5.43
C SER A 87 -9.41 0.22 -5.52
N PHE A 88 -10.28 -0.12 -6.48
CA PHE A 88 -10.57 -1.51 -6.81
C PHE A 88 -9.56 -2.00 -7.84
N ARG A 89 -8.70 -2.94 -7.47
CA ARG A 89 -7.59 -3.40 -8.29
C ARG A 89 -8.01 -3.90 -9.67
N SER A 90 -9.21 -4.48 -9.76
CA SER A 90 -9.83 -4.99 -10.98
C SER A 90 -10.28 -3.90 -11.96
N GLU A 91 -10.47 -2.68 -11.48
CA GLU A 91 -10.93 -1.53 -12.27
C GLU A 91 -9.75 -0.62 -12.69
N MET A 92 -8.56 -0.86 -12.14
CA MET A 92 -7.35 -0.08 -12.40
C MET A 92 -6.63 -0.52 -13.68
N LYS A 93 -5.93 0.43 -14.30
CA LYS A 93 -5.02 0.18 -15.42
C LYS A 93 -3.58 0.28 -14.94
N SER A 94 -2.75 -0.69 -15.30
CA SER A 94 -1.31 -0.57 -15.17
C SER A 94 -0.71 0.25 -16.30
N PHE A 95 0.52 0.68 -16.08
CA PHE A 95 1.43 1.15 -17.10
C PHE A 95 2.81 0.51 -16.93
N GLU A 96 3.59 0.48 -17.99
CA GLU A 96 5.00 0.06 -17.93
C GLU A 96 5.81 1.19 -17.30
N PHE A 97 6.33 0.95 -16.09
CA PHE A 97 7.12 1.91 -15.33
C PHE A 97 8.57 1.96 -15.80
N ALA A 98 9.12 0.78 -16.12
CA ALA A 98 10.44 0.57 -16.68
C ALA A 98 10.39 -0.74 -17.50
N PRO A 99 11.38 -1.03 -18.37
CA PRO A 99 11.35 -2.24 -19.20
C PRO A 99 11.08 -3.52 -18.40
N GLY A 100 9.94 -4.18 -18.67
CA GLY A 100 9.52 -5.40 -17.97
C GLY A 100 9.02 -5.21 -16.53
N ILE A 101 8.78 -3.97 -16.10
CA ILE A 101 8.24 -3.61 -14.79
C ILE A 101 6.92 -2.87 -15.00
N ASN A 102 5.81 -3.49 -14.62
CA ASN A 102 4.48 -2.87 -14.66
C ASN A 102 4.10 -2.31 -13.30
N ARG A 103 3.36 -1.20 -13.27
CA ARG A 103 2.98 -0.50 -12.04
C ARG A 103 1.51 -0.12 -12.03
N PHE A 104 0.90 -0.20 -10.84
CA PHE A 104 -0.38 0.39 -10.49
C PHE A 104 -0.15 1.45 -9.42
N ASP A 105 -0.64 2.66 -9.64
CA ASP A 105 -0.70 3.68 -8.59
C ASP A 105 -2.03 3.57 -7.87
N MET A 106 -1.98 3.10 -6.62
CA MET A 106 -3.14 2.60 -5.89
C MET A 106 -3.69 3.61 -4.90
N VAL A 107 -2.82 4.40 -4.28
CA VAL A 107 -3.20 5.46 -3.35
C VAL A 107 -2.34 6.69 -3.64
N GLY A 108 -2.98 7.85 -3.67
CA GLY A 108 -2.39 9.16 -3.86
C GLY A 108 -3.45 10.24 -3.74
N ASP A 109 -3.10 11.48 -4.09
CA ASP A 109 -4.03 12.63 -4.04
C ASP A 109 -5.26 12.42 -4.94
N PHE A 110 -5.10 11.72 -6.07
CA PHE A 110 -6.18 11.32 -6.97
C PHE A 110 -7.25 10.45 -6.30
N LEU A 111 -6.89 9.75 -5.21
CA LEU A 111 -7.81 8.96 -4.39
C LEU A 111 -8.31 9.71 -3.15
N GLY A 112 -7.76 10.90 -2.89
CA GLY A 112 -8.06 11.72 -1.71
C GLY A 112 -7.13 11.47 -0.52
N ALA A 113 -5.93 10.91 -0.74
CA ALA A 113 -4.90 10.85 0.29
C ALA A 113 -4.27 12.24 0.52
N GLU A 114 -3.84 12.50 1.75
CA GLU A 114 -3.13 13.73 2.13
C GLU A 114 -1.64 13.49 2.49
N SER A 115 -1.25 12.24 2.74
CA SER A 115 0.09 11.92 3.26
C SER A 115 0.60 10.50 2.98
N SER A 116 -0.11 9.67 2.20
CA SER A 116 0.37 8.35 1.81
C SER A 116 0.33 8.14 0.30
N TYR A 117 1.27 7.33 -0.20
CA TYR A 117 1.28 6.90 -1.59
C TYR A 117 1.62 5.40 -1.67
N PHE A 118 0.76 4.63 -2.32
CA PHE A 118 0.92 3.19 -2.46
C PHE A 118 0.97 2.84 -3.94
N SER A 119 1.96 2.01 -4.32
CA SER A 119 2.07 1.47 -5.66
C SER A 119 2.36 -0.02 -5.63
N GLU A 120 1.66 -0.77 -6.48
CA GLU A 120 1.99 -2.18 -6.75
C GLU A 120 2.87 -2.24 -7.99
N LEU A 121 4.03 -2.90 -7.91
CA LEU A 121 4.95 -3.11 -9.02
C LEU A 121 5.12 -4.61 -9.28
N THR A 122 5.02 -5.05 -10.52
CA THR A 122 5.31 -6.42 -10.95
C THR A 122 6.56 -6.43 -11.81
N PHE A 123 7.56 -7.19 -11.38
CA PHE A 123 8.86 -7.34 -12.02
C PHE A 123 8.91 -8.67 -12.78
N ASP A 124 9.13 -8.63 -14.09
CA ASP A 124 9.49 -9.82 -14.84
C ASP A 124 10.89 -10.33 -14.43
N SER A 125 11.18 -11.60 -14.71
CA SER A 125 12.47 -12.20 -14.43
C SER A 125 13.60 -11.44 -15.16
N GLY A 126 14.69 -11.15 -14.45
CA GLY A 126 15.86 -10.43 -14.95
C GLY A 126 15.71 -8.90 -15.00
N THR A 127 14.61 -8.33 -14.49
CA THR A 127 14.38 -6.88 -14.52
C THR A 127 14.90 -6.17 -13.27
N SER A 128 15.19 -4.88 -13.38
CA SER A 128 15.68 -4.04 -12.28
C SER A 128 15.05 -2.66 -12.34
N ALA A 129 14.58 -2.17 -11.20
CA ALA A 129 14.35 -0.75 -11.02
C ALA A 129 15.70 -0.06 -10.73
N PRO A 130 15.89 1.21 -11.14
CA PRO A 130 17.10 1.96 -10.80
C PRO A 130 17.26 2.13 -9.29
N ASN A 131 18.50 2.02 -8.81
CA ASN A 131 18.83 2.39 -7.44
C ASN A 131 18.68 3.89 -7.26
N HIS A 132 18.19 4.28 -6.10
CA HIS A 132 17.92 5.68 -5.78
C HIS A 132 17.92 5.91 -4.27
N TYR A 133 17.74 7.16 -3.88
CA TYR A 133 17.37 7.52 -2.52
C TYR A 133 16.33 8.63 -2.50
N HIS A 134 15.60 8.70 -1.39
CA HIS A 134 14.65 9.78 -1.11
C HIS A 134 15.26 10.78 -0.14
N PRO A 135 15.37 12.08 -0.48
CA PRO A 135 16.08 13.04 0.37
C PRO A 135 15.40 13.33 1.73
N HIS A 136 14.09 13.10 1.82
CA HIS A 136 13.24 13.66 2.88
C HIS A 136 12.26 12.67 3.51
N HIS A 137 12.16 11.45 3.02
CA HIS A 137 11.17 10.49 3.51
C HIS A 137 11.69 9.06 3.41
N GLU A 138 11.04 8.18 4.15
CA GLU A 138 11.28 6.73 4.15
C GLU A 138 10.46 6.07 3.03
N GLU A 139 10.97 4.97 2.48
CA GLU A 139 10.18 4.08 1.61
C GLU A 139 10.13 2.70 2.24
N SER A 140 8.94 2.14 2.34
CA SER A 140 8.73 0.74 2.73
C SER A 140 8.28 -0.09 1.53
N MET A 141 8.74 -1.32 1.48
CA MET A 141 8.62 -2.23 0.36
C MET A 141 8.22 -3.59 0.89
N PHE A 142 6.99 -4.01 0.62
CA PHE A 142 6.48 -5.32 0.98
C PHE A 142 6.49 -6.25 -0.24
N CYS A 143 7.13 -7.41 -0.13
CA CYS A 143 7.09 -8.41 -1.19
C CYS A 143 5.72 -9.12 -1.13
N LEU A 144 4.82 -8.75 -2.04
CA LEU A 144 3.46 -9.29 -2.12
C LEU A 144 3.45 -10.74 -2.59
N GLU A 145 4.18 -11.03 -3.67
CA GLU A 145 4.20 -12.35 -4.30
C GLU A 145 5.57 -12.65 -4.91
N GLY A 146 5.88 -13.95 -5.00
CA GLY A 146 7.15 -14.42 -5.56
C GLY A 146 8.33 -14.10 -4.65
N LYS A 147 9.47 -13.83 -5.27
CA LYS A 147 10.71 -13.46 -4.62
C LYS A 147 11.31 -12.26 -5.34
N LEU A 148 11.89 -11.34 -4.57
CA LEU A 148 12.56 -10.14 -5.06
C LEU A 148 13.90 -10.00 -4.36
N ASN A 149 14.76 -9.16 -4.91
CA ASN A 149 16.03 -8.80 -4.30
C ASN A 149 16.06 -7.30 -4.06
N ALA A 150 16.32 -6.92 -2.81
CA ALA A 150 16.50 -5.55 -2.40
C ALA A 150 17.99 -5.18 -2.36
N VAL A 151 18.21 -3.91 -2.66
CA VAL A 151 19.49 -3.22 -2.53
C VAL A 151 19.37 -2.27 -1.34
N TYR A 152 20.38 -2.23 -0.47
CA TYR A 152 20.43 -1.36 0.70
C TYR A 152 21.86 -0.91 1.00
N ALA A 153 22.11 0.39 0.95
CA ALA A 153 23.43 0.97 1.14
C ALA A 153 24.48 0.28 0.24
N GLU A 154 25.43 -0.44 0.84
CA GLU A 154 26.49 -1.18 0.13
C GLU A 154 26.11 -2.65 -0.19
N GLU A 155 25.01 -3.16 0.38
CA GLU A 155 24.52 -4.51 0.13
C GLU A 155 23.60 -4.53 -1.09
N ASN A 156 23.80 -5.50 -1.97
CA ASN A 156 23.04 -5.64 -3.21
C ASN A 156 22.25 -6.95 -3.30
N ASN A 157 22.34 -7.82 -2.28
CA ASN A 157 21.77 -9.17 -2.31
C ASN A 157 20.88 -9.47 -1.09
N ILE A 158 19.93 -8.57 -0.78
CA ILE A 158 18.95 -8.82 0.28
C ILE A 158 17.73 -9.51 -0.32
N GLU A 159 17.64 -10.81 -0.15
CA GLU A 159 16.49 -11.58 -0.62
C GLU A 159 15.22 -11.20 0.16
N LEU A 160 14.13 -10.91 -0.57
CA LEU A 160 12.79 -10.70 -0.05
C LEU A 160 11.87 -11.81 -0.56
N ASN A 161 11.31 -12.60 0.36
CA ASN A 161 10.27 -13.58 0.07
C ASN A 161 8.89 -12.95 0.23
N ALA A 162 7.86 -13.56 -0.39
CA ALA A 162 6.47 -13.14 -0.17
C ALA A 162 6.13 -13.08 1.33
N GLY A 163 5.69 -11.91 1.80
CA GLY A 163 5.46 -11.63 3.22
C GLY A 163 6.55 -10.79 3.90
N ASP A 164 7.72 -10.65 3.30
CA ASP A 164 8.81 -9.84 3.86
C ASP A 164 8.58 -8.33 3.61
N MET A 165 9.00 -7.53 4.58
CA MET A 165 8.97 -6.06 4.54
C MET A 165 10.38 -5.51 4.67
N PHE A 166 10.71 -4.52 3.85
CA PHE A 166 11.97 -3.81 3.86
C PHE A 166 11.70 -2.30 3.90
N THR A 167 12.39 -1.56 4.77
CA THR A 167 12.21 -0.11 4.93
C THR A 167 13.55 0.58 4.84
N CYS A 168 13.59 1.67 4.07
CA CYS A 168 14.78 2.50 3.86
C CYS A 168 14.60 3.87 4.49
N GLU A 169 15.58 4.29 5.28
CA GLU A 169 15.61 5.63 5.85
C GLU A 169 15.99 6.71 4.81
N PRO A 170 15.73 8.00 5.08
CA PRO A 170 16.04 9.05 4.12
C PRO A 170 17.52 9.08 3.75
N LYS A 171 17.80 9.36 2.48
CA LYS A 171 19.14 9.50 1.87
C LYS A 171 19.98 8.23 1.81
N ILE A 172 19.39 7.06 2.09
CA ILE A 172 20.07 5.79 1.88
C ILE A 172 19.73 5.23 0.51
N ARG A 173 20.76 4.78 -0.19
CA ARG A 173 20.65 4.07 -1.47
C ARG A 173 19.84 2.80 -1.28
N HIS A 174 18.82 2.63 -2.11
CA HIS A 174 18.03 1.42 -2.18
C HIS A 174 17.46 1.19 -3.57
N GLY A 175 16.98 -0.03 -3.81
CA GLY A 175 16.40 -0.45 -5.07
C GLY A 175 15.85 -1.86 -4.99
N VAL A 176 15.13 -2.27 -6.01
CA VAL A 176 14.58 -3.62 -6.13
C VAL A 176 14.81 -4.15 -7.53
N ASN A 177 15.28 -5.39 -7.60
CA ASN A 177 15.43 -6.14 -8.84
C ASN A 177 14.90 -7.57 -8.67
N ASN A 178 14.69 -8.25 -9.79
CA ASN A 178 14.22 -9.62 -9.82
C ASN A 178 15.24 -10.52 -10.55
N PRO A 179 16.25 -11.06 -9.84
CA PRO A 179 17.22 -11.98 -10.42
C PRO A 179 16.70 -13.43 -10.50
N PHE A 180 15.48 -13.69 -10.05
CA PHE A 180 14.92 -15.04 -9.91
C PHE A 180 14.12 -15.46 -11.14
N ASP A 181 13.90 -16.76 -11.26
CA ASP A 181 12.98 -17.31 -12.25
C ASP A 181 11.53 -16.97 -11.85
N GLY A 182 10.76 -16.42 -12.80
CA GLY A 182 9.37 -16.02 -12.56
C GLY A 182 9.19 -14.55 -12.19
N LYS A 183 7.94 -14.17 -11.91
CA LYS A 183 7.58 -12.78 -11.57
C LYS A 183 7.64 -12.57 -10.06
N GLY A 184 8.07 -11.37 -9.65
CA GLY A 184 7.94 -10.87 -8.29
C GLY A 184 7.00 -9.66 -8.25
N THR A 185 6.20 -9.51 -7.18
CA THR A 185 5.31 -8.36 -7.00
C THR A 185 5.64 -7.66 -5.69
N LEU A 186 5.78 -6.34 -5.76
CA LEU A 186 6.11 -5.45 -4.65
C LEU A 186 4.94 -4.49 -4.38
N LEU A 187 4.68 -4.19 -3.11
CA LEU A 187 3.93 -3.01 -2.69
C LEU A 187 4.93 -1.98 -2.15
N ALA A 188 5.12 -0.89 -2.89
CA ALA A 188 5.86 0.28 -2.44
C ALA A 188 4.93 1.21 -1.65
N ILE A 189 5.40 1.67 -0.49
CA ILE A 189 4.64 2.43 0.50
C ILE A 189 5.47 3.67 0.87
N HIS A 190 4.95 4.85 0.59
CA HIS A 190 5.54 6.12 0.99
C HIS A 190 4.68 6.83 2.04
N CYS A 191 5.34 7.45 3.02
CA CYS A 191 4.72 8.32 4.03
C CYS A 191 4.60 9.79 3.61
N VAL A 192 4.55 10.02 2.29
CA VAL A 192 4.34 11.32 1.66
C VAL A 192 3.48 11.13 0.42
N LEU A 193 2.74 12.18 0.03
CA LEU A 193 2.07 12.21 -1.27
C LEU A 193 3.06 12.36 -2.41
N ASN A 194 2.69 11.79 -3.57
CA ASN A 194 3.34 12.00 -4.86
C ASN A 194 4.86 12.07 -4.69
N PRO A 195 5.50 10.98 -4.24
CA PRO A 195 6.80 11.00 -3.58
C PRO A 195 7.76 11.91 -4.34
N PRO A 196 8.31 12.95 -3.68
CA PRO A 196 9.11 13.99 -4.32
C PRO A 196 10.28 13.36 -5.09
N PRO A 197 10.90 14.08 -6.05
CA PRO A 197 11.89 13.51 -6.95
C PRO A 197 12.97 12.74 -6.17
N ARG A 198 13.04 11.45 -6.46
CA ARG A 198 14.13 10.57 -6.05
C ARG A 198 15.41 10.99 -6.75
N VAL A 199 16.55 10.73 -6.12
CA VAL A 199 17.86 10.91 -6.75
C VAL A 199 18.39 9.53 -7.12
N GLU A 200 18.54 9.29 -8.42
CA GLU A 200 19.15 8.05 -8.91
C GLU A 200 20.64 8.02 -8.55
N CYS A 201 21.12 6.83 -8.21
CA CYS A 201 22.50 6.57 -7.85
C CYS A 201 22.92 5.18 -8.33
N ASP A 202 24.23 4.95 -8.42
CA ASP A 202 24.78 3.63 -8.73
C ASP A 202 24.65 2.68 -7.53
#